data_AF-A0A536WST4-F1
#
_entry.id   AF-A0A536WST4-F1
#
_cell.length_a   1.000
_cell.length_b   1.000
_cell.length_c   1.000
_cell.angle_alpha   90.00
_cell.angle_beta   90.00
_cell.angle_gamma   90.00
#
_symmetry.space_group_name_H-M   'P 1'
#
loop_
_entity.id
_entity.type
_entity.pdbx_description
1 polymer ?
#
loop_
_entity_poly.entity_id
_entity_poly.type
_entity_poly.pdbx_seq_one_letter_code
_entity_poly.pdbx_strand_id
1 'polypeptide(L)'
;MDIFTEAPNLLRRYREGASFRRYVEERSPLVLPAMLVFLAFSIVTTATTIVFFGTKHVLLMFVSMLMAPFILGASLVVFLFVFFSWLEARAMARLAGRPAPVHGKATLSLPGLRSALEQFPPVPWLFAGIFVGVPLLIAALVSAKTAALLLAAALATPILYALFDR
;
A
#
# COMPACT_ATOMS: atom_id res chain seq x y z
N MET A 1 14.40 11.73 -4.49
CA MET A 1 13.80 10.80 -5.47
C MET A 1 12.50 11.39 -5.94
N ASP A 2 12.37 11.66 -7.24
CA ASP A 2 11.16 12.22 -7.83
C ASP A 2 10.17 11.11 -8.19
N ILE A 3 9.06 11.04 -7.45
CA ILE A 3 7.97 10.08 -7.67
C ILE A 3 7.35 10.24 -9.05
N PHE A 4 7.34 11.48 -9.56
CA PHE A 4 6.85 11.79 -10.91
C PHE A 4 7.66 11.10 -12.01
N THR A 5 8.92 10.76 -11.75
CA THR A 5 9.75 9.97 -12.66
C THR A 5 9.76 8.48 -12.31
N GLU A 6 9.68 8.13 -11.02
CA GLU A 6 9.78 6.72 -10.60
C GLU A 6 8.49 5.93 -10.87
N ALA A 7 7.31 6.54 -10.67
CA ALA A 7 6.02 5.89 -10.95
C ALA A 7 5.84 5.48 -12.43
N PRO A 8 6.10 6.34 -13.44
CA PRO A 8 6.03 5.91 -14.83
C PRO A 8 7.14 4.91 -15.20
N ASN A 9 8.31 4.99 -14.57
CA ASN A 9 9.38 4.01 -14.78
C ASN A 9 8.99 2.62 -14.26
N LEU A 10 8.34 2.53 -13.09
CA LEU A 10 7.77 1.29 -12.56
C LEU A 10 6.72 0.70 -13.49
N LEU A 11 5.80 1.54 -13.97
CA LEU A 11 4.78 1.10 -14.92
C LEU A 11 5.40 0.62 -16.25
N ARG A 12 6.45 1.30 -16.71
CA ARG A 12 7.22 0.89 -17.89
C ARG A 12 7.91 -0.45 -17.68
N ARG A 13 8.56 -0.66 -16.53
CA ARG A 13 9.19 -1.94 -16.16
C ARG A 13 8.18 -3.08 -16.00
N TYR A 14 6.97 -2.81 -15.53
CA TYR A 14 5.89 -3.81 -15.54
C TYR A 14 5.44 -4.18 -16.95
N ARG A 15 5.34 -3.21 -17.86
CA ARG A 15 4.94 -3.45 -19.25
C ARG A 15 6.01 -4.17 -20.07
N GLU A 16 7.27 -3.75 -19.92
CA GLU A 16 8.41 -4.22 -20.71
C GLU A 16 9.12 -5.43 -20.08
N GLY A 17 9.11 -5.55 -18.74
CA GLY A 17 9.77 -6.60 -17.99
C GLY A 17 8.93 -7.87 -17.88
N ALA A 18 9.15 -8.82 -18.79
CA ALA A 18 8.44 -10.12 -18.79
C ALA A 18 8.57 -10.88 -17.46
N SER A 19 9.69 -10.72 -16.74
CA SER A 19 9.93 -11.38 -15.45
C SER A 19 9.07 -10.81 -14.31
N PHE A 20 8.91 -9.49 -14.25
CA PHE A 20 8.07 -8.84 -13.23
C PHE A 20 6.59 -9.11 -13.50
N ARG A 21 6.16 -9.01 -14.76
CA ARG A 21 4.78 -9.34 -15.15
C ARG A 21 4.43 -10.79 -14.79
N ARG A 22 5.30 -11.74 -15.15
CA ARG A 22 5.10 -13.16 -14.84
C ARG A 22 5.06 -13.43 -13.34
N TYR A 23 5.89 -12.74 -12.55
CA TYR A 23 5.86 -12.85 -11.08
C TYR A 23 4.52 -12.41 -10.49
N VAL A 24 3.96 -11.30 -11.01
CA VAL A 24 2.66 -10.77 -10.58
C VAL A 24 1.51 -11.66 -11.06
N GLU A 25 1.55 -12.17 -12.29
CA GLU A 25 0.53 -13.07 -12.84
C GLU A 25 0.46 -14.40 -12.06
N GLU A 26 1.61 -15.01 -11.78
CA GLU A 26 1.73 -16.22 -10.94
C GLU A 26 1.15 -16.02 -9.52
N ARG A 27 1.16 -14.78 -9.02
CA ARG A 27 0.69 -14.40 -7.68
C ARG A 27 -0.55 -13.53 -7.69
N SER A 28 -1.26 -13.48 -8.82
CA SER A 28 -2.52 -12.74 -8.95
C SER A 28 -3.55 -13.06 -7.85
N PRO A 29 -3.73 -14.31 -7.34
CA PRO A 29 -4.68 -14.56 -6.25
C PRO A 29 -4.29 -13.91 -4.91
N LEU A 30 -3.05 -13.45 -4.75
CA LEU A 30 -2.54 -12.76 -3.55
C LEU A 30 -2.48 -11.24 -3.73
N VAL A 31 -2.15 -10.80 -4.95
CA VAL A 31 -2.12 -9.38 -5.31
C VAL A 31 -3.53 -8.78 -5.31
N LEU A 32 -4.52 -9.52 -5.83
CA LEU A 32 -5.89 -9.01 -5.99
C LEU A 32 -6.57 -8.70 -4.64
N PRO A 33 -6.51 -9.57 -3.61
CA PRO A 33 -6.99 -9.24 -2.27
C PRO A 33 -6.25 -8.05 -1.65
N ALA A 34 -4.93 -7.94 -1.83
CA ALA A 34 -4.15 -6.80 -1.33
C ALA A 34 -4.65 -5.48 -1.94
N MET A 35 -4.90 -5.47 -3.25
CA MET A 35 -5.47 -4.30 -3.94
C MET A 35 -6.86 -3.94 -3.41
N LEU A 36 -7.70 -4.94 -3.12
CA LEU A 36 -9.02 -4.71 -2.52
C LEU A 36 -8.92 -4.10 -1.11
N VAL A 37 -7.96 -4.53 -0.30
CA VAL A 37 -7.71 -3.94 1.02
C VAL A 37 -7.26 -2.49 0.89
N PHE A 38 -6.36 -2.17 -0.05
CA PHE A 38 -5.94 -0.78 -0.28
C PHE A 38 -7.06 0.11 -0.81
N LEU A 39 -7.91 -0.43 -1.67
CA LEU A 39 -9.10 0.26 -2.15
C LEU A 39 -10.08 0.54 -1.01
N ALA A 40 -10.37 -0.47 -0.18
CA ALA A 40 -11.23 -0.33 0.98
C ALA A 40 -10.66 0.70 1.97
N PHE A 41 -9.35 0.67 2.23
CA PHE A 41 -8.68 1.67 3.06
C PHE A 41 -8.88 3.09 2.52
N SER A 42 -8.67 3.27 1.21
CA SER A 42 -8.80 4.57 0.54
C SER A 42 -10.24 5.09 0.59
N ILE A 43 -11.24 4.21 0.40
CA ILE A 43 -12.66 4.54 0.52
C ILE A 43 -13.00 4.96 1.95
N VAL A 44 -12.62 4.15 2.94
CA VAL A 44 -12.97 4.40 4.34
C VAL A 44 -12.34 5.70 4.83
N THR A 45 -11.06 5.93 4.55
CA THR A 45 -10.36 7.16 4.95
C THR A 45 -10.94 8.42 4.28
N THR A 46 -11.33 8.31 3.01
CA THR A 46 -12.03 9.39 2.30
C THR A 46 -13.39 9.67 2.92
N ALA A 47 -14.19 8.63 3.18
CA ALA A 47 -15.50 8.76 3.81
C ALA A 47 -15.40 9.38 5.21
N THR A 48 -14.44 8.93 6.04
CA THR A 48 -14.21 9.51 7.37
C THR A 48 -13.80 10.96 7.30
N THR A 49 -13.06 11.37 6.26
CA THR A 49 -12.67 12.77 6.06
C THR A 49 -13.90 13.64 5.80
N ILE A 50 -14.80 13.18 4.93
CA ILE A 50 -16.06 13.89 4.65
C ILE A 50 -16.92 14.01 5.91
N VAL A 51 -17.07 12.91 6.67
CA VAL A 51 -17.84 12.89 7.92
C VAL A 51 -17.23 13.84 8.97
N PHE A 52 -15.91 13.84 9.12
CA PHE A 52 -15.22 14.72 10.07
C PHE A 52 -15.47 16.20 9.80
N PHE A 53 -15.44 16.62 8.53
CA PHE A 53 -15.74 18.01 8.17
C PHE A 53 -17.24 18.31 8.18
N GLY A 54 -18.08 17.34 7.82
CA GLY A 54 -19.54 17.43 7.84
C GLY A 54 -20.13 17.70 9.22
N THR A 55 -19.51 17.18 10.28
CA THR A 55 -19.95 17.44 11.66
C THR A 55 -19.64 18.85 12.16
N LYS A 56 -18.74 19.59 11.48
CA LYS A 56 -18.28 20.91 11.94
C LYS A 56 -18.87 22.05 11.11
N HIS A 57 -18.76 21.97 9.79
CA HIS A 57 -19.19 23.05 8.89
C HIS A 57 -19.63 22.51 7.53
N VAL A 58 -20.81 22.91 7.08
CA VAL A 58 -21.39 22.50 5.78
C VAL A 58 -20.50 22.90 4.59
N LEU A 59 -19.87 24.08 4.63
CA LEU A 59 -18.98 24.52 3.54
C LEU A 59 -17.72 23.64 3.45
N LEU A 60 -17.12 23.26 4.59
CA LEU A 60 -15.98 22.35 4.61
C LEU A 60 -16.36 20.94 4.17
N MET A 61 -17.60 20.49 4.47
CA MET A 61 -18.13 19.24 3.92
C MET A 61 -18.12 19.27 2.39
N PHE A 62 -18.65 20.32 1.78
CA PHE A 62 -18.69 20.47 0.33
C PHE A 62 -17.29 20.47 -0.29
N VAL A 63 -16.35 21.22 0.30
CA VAL A 63 -14.94 21.22 -0.13
C VAL A 63 -14.31 19.84 0.00
N SER A 64 -14.54 19.13 1.11
CA SER A 64 -14.02 17.78 1.30
C SER A 64 -14.60 16.78 0.30
N MET A 65 -15.85 16.97 -0.10
CA MET A 65 -16.53 16.13 -1.08
C MET A 65 -15.98 16.36 -2.49
N LEU A 66 -15.63 17.61 -2.82
CA LEU A 66 -14.90 17.95 -4.05
C LEU A 66 -13.47 17.38 -4.05
N MET A 67 -12.83 17.32 -2.88
CA MET A 67 -11.49 16.73 -2.70
C MET A 67 -11.50 15.20 -2.60
N ALA A 68 -12.66 14.57 -2.39
CA ALA A 68 -12.80 13.13 -2.21
C ALA A 68 -12.13 12.28 -3.31
N PRO A 69 -12.32 12.53 -4.62
CA PRO A 69 -11.65 11.75 -5.66
C PRO A 69 -10.13 11.89 -5.62
N PHE A 70 -9.61 13.05 -5.19
CA PHE A 70 -8.17 13.27 -5.06
C PHE A 70 -7.59 12.54 -3.85
N ILE A 71 -8.26 12.59 -2.70
CA ILE A 71 -7.84 11.86 -1.50
C ILE A 71 -7.86 10.35 -1.76
N LEU A 72 -8.95 9.85 -2.33
CA LEU A 72 -9.10 8.43 -2.68
C LEU A 72 -8.06 8.00 -3.72
N GLY A 73 -7.93 8.76 -4.81
CA GLY A 73 -6.99 8.44 -5.89
C GLY A 73 -5.54 8.49 -5.43
N ALA A 74 -5.14 9.56 -4.73
CA ALA A 74 -3.76 9.72 -4.27
C ALA A 74 -3.37 8.70 -3.20
N SER A 75 -4.26 8.43 -2.22
CA SER A 75 -4.00 7.40 -1.21
C SER A 75 -3.82 6.02 -1.85
N LEU A 76 -4.71 5.64 -2.77
CA LEU A 76 -4.63 4.38 -3.50
C LEU A 76 -3.34 4.30 -4.34
N VAL A 77 -2.99 5.36 -5.07
CA VAL A 77 -1.76 5.40 -5.88
C VAL A 77 -0.52 5.24 -4.99
N VAL A 78 -0.46 5.86 -3.82
CA VAL A 78 0.65 5.70 -2.89
C VAL A 78 0.76 4.25 -2.40
N PHE A 79 -0.35 3.62 -2.01
CA PHE A 79 -0.35 2.22 -1.60
C PHE A 79 0.11 1.29 -2.72
N LEU A 80 -0.45 1.44 -3.92
CA LEU A 80 -0.08 0.64 -5.08
C LEU A 80 1.39 0.86 -5.43
N PHE A 81 1.87 2.09 -5.46
CA PHE A 81 3.27 2.40 -5.74
C PHE A 81 4.21 1.70 -4.77
N VAL A 82 3.98 1.83 -3.45
CA VAL A 82 4.81 1.20 -2.42
C VAL A 82 4.76 -0.32 -2.54
N PHE A 83 3.56 -0.88 -2.73
CA PHE A 83 3.37 -2.32 -2.82
C PHE A 83 4.02 -2.91 -4.08
N PHE A 84 3.79 -2.33 -5.26
CA PHE A 84 4.39 -2.82 -6.51
C PHE A 84 5.91 -2.62 -6.55
N SER A 85 6.42 -1.53 -5.99
CA SER A 85 7.86 -1.32 -5.83
C SER A 85 8.50 -2.40 -4.95
N TRP A 86 7.77 -2.85 -3.92
CA TRP A 86 8.22 -3.95 -3.06
C TRP A 86 8.16 -5.30 -3.79
N LEU A 87 7.12 -5.55 -4.59
CA LEU A 87 7.05 -6.74 -5.44
C LEU A 87 8.17 -6.79 -6.47
N GLU A 88 8.52 -5.65 -7.09
CA GLU A 88 9.62 -5.55 -8.05
C GLU A 88 10.95 -5.93 -7.39
N ALA A 89 11.24 -5.39 -6.19
CA ALA A 89 12.44 -5.72 -5.44
C ALA A 89 12.55 -7.24 -5.15
N ARG A 90 11.43 -7.89 -4.80
CA ARG A 90 11.40 -9.35 -4.57
C ARG A 90 11.55 -10.16 -5.85
N ALA A 91 10.93 -9.74 -6.95
CA ALA A 91 11.08 -10.38 -8.25
C ALA A 91 12.55 -10.33 -8.72
N MET A 92 13.22 -9.19 -8.54
CA MET A 92 14.65 -9.02 -8.85
C MET A 92 15.55 -9.85 -7.95
N ALA A 93 15.25 -9.91 -6.64
CA ALA A 93 15.99 -10.76 -5.71
C ALA A 93 15.93 -12.24 -6.12
N ARG A 94 14.76 -12.73 -6.56
CA ARG A 94 14.58 -14.11 -7.05
C ARG A 94 15.38 -14.39 -8.32
N LEU A 95 15.42 -13.45 -9.27
CA LEU A 95 16.21 -13.57 -10.50
C LEU A 95 17.71 -13.62 -10.24
N ALA A 96 18.19 -12.88 -9.23
CA ALA A 96 19.60 -12.86 -8.85
C ALA A 96 20.07 -14.14 -8.12
N GLY A 97 19.23 -15.17 -8.01
CA GLY A 97 19.53 -16.40 -7.26
C GLY A 97 19.70 -16.16 -5.76
N ARG A 98 19.40 -14.95 -5.26
CA ARG A 98 19.32 -14.71 -3.83
C ARG A 98 18.07 -15.44 -3.35
N PRO A 99 18.17 -16.30 -2.32
CA PRO A 99 16.98 -16.94 -1.77
C PRO A 99 15.99 -15.83 -1.45
N ALA A 100 14.77 -15.94 -2.01
CA ALA A 100 13.66 -15.16 -1.49
C ALA A 100 13.70 -15.35 0.03
N PRO A 101 13.60 -14.28 0.85
CA PRO A 101 13.91 -14.33 2.29
C PRO A 101 13.10 -15.35 3.13
N VAL A 102 12.25 -16.15 2.49
CA VAL A 102 11.39 -17.21 3.04
C VAL A 102 11.73 -18.57 2.41
N HIS A 103 13.02 -18.90 2.19
CA HIS A 103 13.44 -20.25 1.76
C HIS A 103 13.54 -21.27 2.92
N GLY A 104 12.64 -21.15 3.89
CA GLY A 104 12.55 -22.06 5.02
C GLY A 104 11.21 -21.90 5.71
N LYS A 105 10.47 -23.00 5.83
CA LYS A 105 9.19 -23.19 6.54
C LYS A 105 8.68 -21.94 7.25
N ALA A 106 7.60 -21.38 6.71
CA ALA A 106 6.78 -20.29 7.25
C ALA A 106 6.79 -20.26 8.79
N THR A 107 7.78 -19.56 9.35
CA THR A 107 7.80 -19.24 10.76
C THR A 107 7.57 -17.76 10.82
N LEU A 108 6.60 -17.37 11.65
CA LEU A 108 6.36 -16.00 12.11
C LEU A 108 7.55 -15.52 12.97
N SER A 109 8.77 -15.82 12.52
CA SER A 109 10.01 -15.57 13.21
C SER A 109 10.42 -14.13 12.89
N LEU A 110 10.82 -13.41 13.93
CA LEU A 110 11.32 -12.04 13.85
C LEU A 110 12.37 -11.82 12.73
N PRO A 111 13.29 -12.77 12.43
CA PRO A 111 14.27 -12.61 11.36
C PRO A 111 13.65 -12.62 9.95
N GLY A 112 12.63 -13.46 9.71
CA GLY A 112 11.97 -13.56 8.41
C GLY A 112 11.08 -12.34 8.11
N LEU A 113 10.45 -11.78 9.15
CA LEU A 113 9.69 -10.54 9.03
C LEU A 113 10.63 -9.34 8.83
N ARG A 114 11.77 -9.33 9.52
CA ARG A 114 12.80 -8.29 9.36
C ARG A 114 13.40 -8.27 7.96
N SER A 115 13.76 -9.41 7.38
CA SER A 115 14.33 -9.46 6.02
C SER A 115 13.30 -9.08 4.94
N ALA A 116 12.01 -9.39 5.16
CA ALA A 116 10.93 -8.92 4.31
C ALA A 116 10.71 -7.39 4.41
N LEU A 117 10.95 -6.81 5.60
CA LEU A 117 10.89 -5.38 5.87
C LEU A 117 12.14 -4.62 5.36
N GLU A 118 13.32 -5.23 5.38
CA GLU A 118 14.58 -4.64 4.92
C GLU A 118 14.63 -4.45 3.39
N GLN A 119 13.79 -5.17 2.64
CA GLN A 119 13.62 -4.99 1.20
C GLN A 119 12.55 -3.95 0.83
N PHE A 120 12.05 -3.17 1.79
CA PHE A 120 11.09 -2.13 1.44
C PHE A 120 11.74 -1.09 0.52
N PRO A 121 11.10 -0.78 -0.61
CA PRO A 121 11.56 0.25 -1.52
C PRO A 121 11.54 1.61 -0.81
N PRO A 122 12.32 2.59 -1.26
CA PRO A 122 12.29 3.94 -0.72
C PRO A 122 10.86 4.50 -0.81
N VAL A 123 10.20 4.60 0.35
CA VAL A 123 8.83 5.08 0.45
C VAL A 123 8.81 6.59 0.25
N PRO A 124 7.90 7.14 -0.57
CA PRO A 124 7.72 8.57 -0.70
C PRO A 124 7.07 9.17 0.56
N TRP A 125 7.87 9.38 1.60
CA TRP A 125 7.40 9.75 2.94
C TRP A 125 6.50 10.99 2.95
N LEU A 126 6.78 11.98 2.10
CA LEU A 126 5.94 13.18 1.98
C LEU A 126 4.51 12.82 1.54
N PHE A 127 4.38 12.02 0.48
CA PHE A 127 3.09 11.62 -0.07
C PHE A 127 2.38 10.61 0.83
N ALA A 128 3.13 9.68 1.43
CA ALA A 128 2.59 8.78 2.44
C ALA A 128 2.06 9.54 3.66
N GLY A 129 2.80 10.54 4.15
CA GLY A 129 2.36 11.39 5.26
C GLY A 129 1.08 12.14 4.93
N ILE A 130 1.02 12.80 3.76
CA ILE A 130 -0.10 13.64 3.36
C ILE A 130 -1.34 12.82 2.98
N PHE A 131 -1.18 11.79 2.15
CA PHE A 131 -2.32 11.07 1.56
C PHE A 131 -2.70 9.79 2.29
N VAL A 132 -1.86 9.29 3.19
CA VAL A 132 -2.18 8.13 4.04
C VAL A 132 -2.22 8.53 5.50
N GLY A 133 -1.19 9.23 5.99
CA GLY A 133 -1.06 9.64 7.38
C GLY A 133 -2.17 10.60 7.81
N VAL A 134 -2.39 11.71 7.10
CA VAL A 134 -3.42 12.70 7.46
C VAL A 134 -4.84 12.09 7.43
N PRO A 135 -5.28 11.40 6.36
CA PRO A 135 -6.61 10.78 6.34
C PRO A 135 -6.79 9.72 7.43
N LEU A 136 -5.72 8.98 7.77
CA LEU A 136 -5.75 8.02 8.86
C LEU A 136 -5.85 8.69 10.23
N LEU A 137 -5.15 9.80 10.45
CA LEU A 137 -5.29 10.60 11.68
C LEU A 137 -6.71 11.14 11.81
N ILE A 138 -7.28 11.66 10.72
CA ILE A 138 -8.69 12.09 10.68
C ILE A 138 -9.61 10.92 11.01
N ALA A 139 -9.38 9.75 10.43
CA ALA A 139 -10.13 8.53 10.76
C ALA A 139 -10.01 8.17 12.25
N ALA A 140 -8.84 8.36 12.88
CA ALA A 140 -8.63 8.11 14.30
C ALA A 140 -9.38 9.11 15.19
N LEU A 141 -9.46 10.38 14.76
CA LEU A 141 -10.24 11.42 15.43
C LEU A 141 -11.75 11.18 15.33
N VAL A 142 -12.21 10.51 14.26
CA VAL A 142 -13.62 10.10 14.11
C VAL A 142 -13.89 8.81 14.88
N SER A 143 -13.02 7.81 14.75
CA SER A 143 -13.12 6.50 15.38
C SER A 143 -11.75 5.83 15.48
N ALA A 144 -11.19 5.81 16.68
CA ALA A 144 -9.93 5.10 16.96
C ALA A 144 -10.01 3.61 16.59
N LYS A 145 -11.18 2.97 16.76
CA LYS A 145 -11.40 1.58 16.36
C LYS A 145 -11.26 1.38 14.85
N THR A 146 -11.82 2.30 14.07
CA THR A 146 -11.73 2.24 12.60
C THR A 146 -10.30 2.45 12.14
N ALA A 147 -9.60 3.45 12.68
CA ALA A 147 -8.19 3.68 12.35
C ALA A 147 -7.29 2.49 12.74
N ALA A 148 -7.51 1.89 13.90
CA ALA A 148 -6.76 0.71 14.33
C ALA A 148 -7.01 -0.49 13.40
N LEU A 149 -8.26 -0.72 12.97
CA LEU A 149 -8.60 -1.76 12.01
C LEU A 149 -7.93 -1.52 10.65
N LEU A 150 -7.96 -0.28 10.17
CA LEU A 150 -7.32 0.12 8.91
C LEU A 150 -5.80 -0.07 8.96
N LEU A 151 -5.15 0.33 10.06
CA LEU A 151 -3.73 0.09 10.29
C LEU A 151 -3.42 -1.41 10.33
N ALA A 152 -4.19 -2.18 11.09
CA ALA A 152 -4.00 -3.62 11.17
C ALA A 152 -4.14 -4.29 9.80
N ALA A 153 -5.14 -3.91 9.01
CA ALA A 153 -5.35 -4.43 7.66
C ALA A 153 -4.21 -4.04 6.71
N ALA A 154 -3.77 -2.78 6.73
CA ALA A 154 -2.68 -2.29 5.90
C ALA A 154 -1.35 -2.99 6.23
N LEU A 155 -1.06 -3.26 7.51
CA LEU A 155 0.13 -3.98 7.95
C LEU A 155 0.02 -5.50 7.73
N ALA A 156 -1.16 -6.07 7.90
CA ALA A 156 -1.40 -7.49 7.65
C ALA A 156 -1.21 -7.84 6.17
N THR A 157 -1.50 -6.91 5.26
CA THR A 157 -1.41 -7.13 3.81
C THR A 157 -0.01 -7.60 3.34
N PRO A 158 1.09 -6.85 3.58
CA PRO A 158 2.43 -7.31 3.20
C PRO A 158 2.88 -8.55 4.00
N ILE A 159 2.42 -8.73 5.24
CA ILE A 159 2.77 -9.89 6.07
C ILE A 159 2.11 -11.16 5.52
N LEU A 160 0.81 -11.13 5.28
CA LEU A 160 0.06 -12.25 4.71
C LEU A 160 0.59 -12.55 3.30
N TYR A 161 0.85 -11.51 2.49
CA TYR A 161 1.48 -11.71 1.20
C TYR A 161 2.82 -12.44 1.33
N ALA A 162 3.71 -11.98 2.23
CA ALA A 162 5.00 -12.63 2.44
C ALA A 162 4.90 -14.08 2.97
N LEU A 163 3.87 -14.40 3.75
CA LEU A 163 3.62 -15.74 4.30
C LEU A 163 3.09 -16.73 3.26
N PHE A 164 2.24 -16.26 2.35
CA PHE A 164 1.61 -17.09 1.32
C PHE A 164 2.36 -17.09 -0.03
N ASP A 165 3.32 -16.19 -0.20
CA ASP A 165 4.27 -16.17 -1.31
C ASP A 165 5.24 -17.36 -1.21
N ARG A 166 4.87 -18.48 -1.86
CA ARG A 166 5.66 -19.73 -1.97
C ARG A 166 6.34 -19.85 -3.33
#